data_AF-A0A961LRE9-F1
#
_entry.id   AF-A0A961LRE9-F1
#
_cell.length_a   1.000
_cell.length_b   1.000
_cell.length_c   1.000
_cell.angle_alpha   90.00
_cell.angle_beta   90.00
_cell.angle_gamma   90.00
#
_symmetry.space_group_name_H-M   'P 1'
#
loop_
_entity.id
_entity.type
_entity.pdbx_description
1 polymer ?
#
loop_
_entity_poly.entity_id
_entity_poly.type
_entity_poly.pdbx_seq_one_letter_code
_entity_poly.pdbx_strand_id
1 'polypeptide(L)' 'MKAASAGGALDGRTKELMAFSISIAIRCEDCIIFHLRAALSHGAGREEIVEAISVAIEMGGGPSVVYGGRALEALEGLS' A
#
# COMPACT_ATOMS: atom_id res chain seq x y z
N MET A 1 7.51 -1.96 -15.90
CA MET A 1 6.53 -1.21 -15.09
C MET A 1 7.03 0.20 -14.70
N LYS A 2 7.79 0.91 -15.55
CA LYS A 2 8.36 2.23 -15.19
C LYS A 2 7.38 3.39 -15.44
N ALA A 3 6.43 3.22 -16.36
CA ALA A 3 5.48 4.28 -16.74
C ALA A 3 4.44 4.58 -15.64
N ALA A 4 3.98 3.56 -14.90
CA ALA A 4 2.97 3.74 -13.88
C ALA A 4 3.53 4.45 -12.63
N SER A 5 4.69 4.04 -12.14
CA SER A 5 5.35 4.56 -10.92
C SER A 5 6.27 5.77 -11.13
N ALA A 6 6.62 6.11 -12.38
CA ALA A 6 7.37 7.35 -12.65
C ALA A 6 6.59 8.59 -12.23
N GLY A 7 7.27 9.57 -11.65
CA GLY A 7 6.67 10.85 -11.26
C GLY A 7 6.09 11.62 -12.46
N GLY A 8 5.04 12.40 -12.20
CA GLY A 8 4.37 13.26 -13.16
C GLY A 8 3.39 14.20 -12.44
N ALA A 9 2.14 14.26 -12.88
CA ALA A 9 1.09 15.00 -12.17
C ALA A 9 0.82 14.48 -10.75
N LEU A 10 1.10 13.19 -10.50
CA LEU A 10 1.21 12.59 -9.18
C LEU A 10 2.65 12.15 -8.96
N ASP A 11 3.17 12.36 -7.76
CA ASP A 11 4.49 11.92 -7.36
C ASP A 11 4.53 10.39 -7.14
N GLY A 12 5.75 9.84 -7.01
CA GLY A 12 5.95 8.40 -6.82
C GLY A 12 5.32 7.90 -5.51
N ARG A 13 5.43 8.67 -4.42
CA ARG A 13 4.83 8.37 -3.12
C ARG A 13 3.32 8.16 -3.22
N THR A 14 2.61 9.12 -3.82
CA THR A 14 1.15 9.04 -4.00
C THR A 14 0.77 7.81 -4.80
N LYS A 15 1.48 7.56 -5.91
CA LYS A 15 1.21 6.41 -6.78
C LYS A 15 1.45 5.07 -6.10
N GLU A 16 2.51 4.95 -5.30
CA GLU A 16 2.79 3.72 -4.55
C GLU A 16 1.80 3.51 -3.40
N LEU A 17 1.35 4.57 -2.71
CA LEU A 17 0.26 4.47 -1.73
C LEU A 17 -1.04 3.99 -2.38
N MET A 18 -1.40 4.51 -3.56
CA MET A 18 -2.57 4.04 -4.32
C MET A 18 -2.41 2.57 -4.71
N ALA A 19 -1.26 2.18 -5.26
CA ALA A 19 -0.98 0.81 -5.67
C ALA A 19 -1.00 -0.16 -4.48
N PHE A 20 -0.50 0.28 -3.33
CA PHE A 20 -0.56 -0.44 -2.07
C PHE A 20 -2.01 -0.65 -1.59
N SER A 21 -2.85 0.38 -1.52
CA SER A 21 -4.27 0.20 -1.18
C SER A 21 -4.99 -0.72 -2.16
N ILE A 22 -4.71 -0.60 -3.46
CA ILE A 22 -5.27 -1.48 -4.49
C ILE A 22 -4.82 -2.92 -4.26
N SER A 23 -3.54 -3.14 -3.92
CA SER A 23 -3.00 -4.49 -3.69
C SER A 23 -3.71 -5.23 -2.55
N ILE A 24 -4.11 -4.52 -1.50
CA ILE A 24 -4.94 -5.03 -0.41
C ILE A 24 -6.34 -5.36 -0.93
N ALA A 25 -6.97 -4.42 -1.64
CA ALA A 25 -8.33 -4.58 -2.16
C ALA A 25 -8.46 -5.74 -3.16
N ILE A 26 -7.46 -5.94 -4.02
CA ILE A 26 -7.40 -7.07 -4.97
C ILE A 26 -6.85 -8.35 -4.35
N ARG A 27 -6.35 -8.28 -3.10
CA ARG A 27 -5.88 -9.42 -2.31
C ARG A 27 -4.62 -10.09 -2.91
N CYS A 28 -3.68 -9.28 -3.40
CA CYS A 28 -2.40 -9.75 -3.93
C CYS A 28 -1.29 -9.59 -2.89
N GLU A 29 -0.92 -10.67 -2.19
CA GLU A 29 0.05 -10.63 -1.08
C GLU A 29 1.43 -10.12 -1.50
N ASP A 30 1.98 -10.64 -2.60
CA ASP A 30 3.28 -10.20 -3.11
C ASP A 30 3.25 -8.71 -3.50
N CYS A 31 2.12 -8.26 -4.05
CA CYS A 31 1.91 -6.86 -4.41
C CYS A 31 1.86 -5.95 -3.15
N ILE A 32 1.23 -6.41 -2.06
CA ILE A 32 1.18 -5.69 -0.78
C ILE A 32 2.59 -5.43 -0.27
N ILE A 33 3.43 -6.46 -0.21
CA ILE A 33 4.81 -6.34 0.28
C ILE A 33 5.64 -5.45 -0.65
N PHE A 34 5.49 -5.63 -1.97
CA PHE A 34 6.23 -4.85 -2.96
C PHE A 34 5.89 -3.36 -2.88
N HIS A 35 4.60 -3.00 -2.94
CA HIS A 35 4.16 -1.61 -2.94
C HIS A 35 4.30 -0.94 -1.58
N LEU A 36 4.23 -1.69 -0.47
CA LEU A 36 4.59 -1.18 0.86
C LEU A 36 6.05 -0.71 0.89
N ARG A 37 6.99 -1.55 0.46
CA ARG A 37 8.43 -1.20 0.42
C ARG A 37 8.71 -0.05 -0.54
N ALA A 38 8.03 -0.01 -1.68
CA ALA A 38 8.15 1.07 -2.64
C ALA A 38 7.64 2.39 -2.04
N ALA A 39 6.47 2.40 -1.41
CA ALA A 39 5.91 3.58 -0.74
C ALA A 39 6.87 4.12 0.35
N LEU A 40 7.41 3.23 1.20
CA LEU A 40 8.41 3.60 2.22
C LEU A 40 9.68 4.17 1.58
N SER A 41 10.17 3.57 0.48
CA SER A 41 11.34 4.06 -0.25
C SER A 41 11.10 5.42 -0.91
N HIS A 42 9.84 5.74 -1.21
CA HIS A 42 9.39 7.05 -1.67
C HIS A 42 9.08 8.05 -0.54
N GLY A 43 9.38 7.70 0.72
CA GLY A 43 9.24 8.57 1.88
C GLY A 43 7.85 8.58 2.51
N ALA A 44 7.01 7.59 2.22
CA ALA A 44 5.75 7.44 2.94
C ALA A 44 6.00 7.14 4.42
N GLY A 45 5.28 7.84 5.29
CA GLY A 45 5.36 7.66 6.74
C GLY A 45 4.47 6.52 7.24
N ARG A 46 4.66 6.12 8.51
CA ARG A 46 3.81 5.09 9.13
C ARG A 46 2.34 5.48 9.12
N GLU A 47 2.01 6.74 9.45
CA GLU A 47 0.61 7.18 9.49
C GLU A 47 -0.07 7.05 8.12
N GLU A 48 0.62 7.41 7.04
CA GLU A 48 0.06 7.33 5.68
C GLU A 48 -0.18 5.89 5.21
N ILE A 49 0.71 4.96 5.58
CA ILE A 49 0.50 3.54 5.29
C ILE A 49 -0.73 3.03 6.06
N VAL A 50 -0.90 3.42 7.32
CA VAL A 50 -2.07 3.02 8.12
C VAL A 50 -3.35 3.60 7.54
N GLU A 51 -3.36 4.88 7.14
CA GLU A 51 -4.50 5.49 6.45
C GLU A 51 -4.83 4.78 5.12
N ALA A 52 -3.80 4.41 4.34
CA ALA A 52 -3.97 3.66 3.10
C ALA A 52 -4.56 2.24 3.33
N ILE A 53 -4.21 1.58 4.44
CA ILE A 53 -4.83 0.33 4.87
C ILE A 53 -6.31 0.56 5.20
N SER A 54 -6.64 1.62 5.96
CA SER A 54 -8.02 1.97 6.29
C SER A 54 -8.88 2.21 5.05
N VAL A 55 -8.35 2.94 4.05
CA VAL A 55 -9.04 3.15 2.77
C VAL A 55 -9.29 1.82 2.04
N ALA A 56 -8.32 0.92 2.03
CA ALA A 56 -8.48 -0.39 1.40
C ALA A 56 -9.53 -1.26 2.11
N ILE A 57 -9.59 -1.21 3.45
CA ILE A 57 -10.59 -1.91 4.24
C ILE A 57 -11.99 -1.37 3.98
N GLU A 58 -12.16 -0.04 3.95
CA GLU A 58 -13.45 0.61 3.64
C GLU A 58 -13.96 0.16 2.27
N MET A 59 -13.10 0.19 1.24
CA MET A 59 -13.51 -0.13 -0.12
C MET A 59 -13.65 -1.64 -0.40
N GLY A 60 -12.92 -2.48 0.31
CA GLY A 60 -12.88 -3.92 0.08
C GLY A 60 -13.59 -4.77 1.14
N GLY A 61 -14.15 -4.14 2.17
CA GLY A 61 -14.96 -4.77 3.22
C GLY A 61 -14.25 -5.87 4.00
N GLY A 62 -15.03 -6.82 4.54
CA GLY A 62 -14.54 -7.90 5.38
C GLY A 62 -13.32 -8.67 4.84
N PRO A 63 -13.26 -9.06 3.55
CA PRO A 63 -12.07 -9.70 2.99
C PRO A 63 -10.81 -8.84 3.11
N SER A 64 -10.92 -7.53 2.91
CA SER A 64 -9.76 -6.62 2.97
C SER A 64 -9.27 -6.37 4.38
N VAL A 65 -10.05 -6.66 5.42
CA VAL A 65 -9.57 -6.68 6.81
C VAL A 65 -8.43 -7.68 6.99
N VAL A 66 -8.55 -8.88 6.40
CA VAL A 66 -7.52 -9.93 6.50
C VAL A 66 -6.22 -9.48 5.84
N TYR A 67 -6.31 -8.94 4.62
CA TYR A 67 -5.13 -8.49 3.86
C TYR A 67 -4.55 -7.19 4.41
N GLY A 68 -5.39 -6.30 4.96
CA GLY A 68 -4.95 -5.11 5.69
C GLY A 68 -4.19 -5.46 6.97
N GLY A 69 -4.63 -6.50 7.70
CA GLY A 69 -3.89 -7.05 8.83
C GLY A 69 -2.50 -7.56 8.42
N ARG A 70 -2.40 -8.31 7.32
CA ARG A 70 -1.10 -8.74 6.77
C ARG A 70 -0.22 -7.59 6.33
N ALA A 71 -0.82 -6.53 5.77
CA ALA A 71 -0.09 -5.32 5.40
C ALA A 71 0.48 -4.61 6.64
N LEU A 72 -0.27 -4.58 7.75
CA LEU A 72 0.19 -4.04 9.02
C LEU A 72 1.32 -4.87 9.63
N GLU A 73 1.20 -6.20 9.63
CA GLU A 73 2.26 -7.12 10.06
C GLU A 73 3.53 -6.93 9.22
N ALA A 74 3.39 -6.78 7.90
CA ALA A 74 4.52 -6.52 7.01
C ALA A 74 5.19 -5.18 7.30
N LEU A 75 4.43 -4.13 7.64
CA LEU A 75 4.97 -2.83 8.05
C LEU A 75 5.77 -2.94 9.36
N GLU A 76 5.27 -3.69 10.33
CA GLU A 76 5.92 -3.88 11.62
C GLU A 76 7.16 -4.76 11.54
N GLY A 77 7.15 -5.80 10.69
CA GLY A 77 8.31 -6.66 10.44
C GLY A 77 9.44 -6.00 9.62
N LEU A 78 9.21 -4.80 9.07
CA LEU A 78 10.23 -3.98 8.40
C LEU A 78 10.88 -2.94 9.32
N SER A 79 10.40 -2.83 10.56
CA SER A 79 10.87 -1.88 11.57
C SER A 79 12.12 -2.38 12.30
#